data_AF-A0A2W8GJ33-F1
#
_entry.id   AF-A0A2W8GJ33-F1
#
_cell.length_a   1.000
_cell.length_b   1.000
_cell.length_c   1.000
_cell.angle_alpha   90.00
_cell.angle_beta   90.00
_cell.angle_gamma   90.00
#
_symmetry.space_group_name_H-M   'P 1'
#
loop_
_entity.id
_entity.type
_entity.pdbx_description
1 polymer ?
#
loop_
_entity_poly.entity_id
_entity_poly.type
_entity_poly.pdbx_seq_one_letter_code
_entity_poly.pdbx_strand_id
1 'polypeptide(L)'
;KSETEKAEDSFSRLLKQQKEQLALAGQNTELAKLKYQTAQGELKTLTEMQKQELLRNAALIDQQKIREQLRSREETLKNDNVAARASNEAELLGYGQGERARERMRELQQIRDSFRQKDADLQSQYQTGDISEDFYRQARAQNAQYLSERLKDQAAFYAESD
;
A
#
# COMPACT_ATOMS: atom_id res chain seq x y z
N LYS A 1 -14.77 33.22 -25.73
CA LYS A 1 -14.82 33.61 -24.31
C LYS A 1 -13.71 34.60 -24.03
N SER A 2 -14.03 35.71 -23.36
CA SER A 2 -13.04 36.71 -22.91
C SER A 2 -12.16 36.16 -21.78
N GLU A 3 -11.05 36.83 -21.46
CA GLU A 3 -10.20 36.47 -20.33
C GLU A 3 -10.92 36.58 -18.99
N THR A 4 -11.81 37.56 -18.85
CA THR A 4 -12.69 37.76 -17.70
C THR A 4 -13.67 36.60 -17.51
N GLU A 5 -14.34 36.15 -18.57
CA GLU A 5 -15.24 34.98 -18.51
C GLU A 5 -14.49 33.70 -18.10
N LYS A 6 -13.25 33.53 -18.54
CA LYS A 6 -12.41 32.38 -18.15
C LYS A 6 -12.01 32.45 -16.68
N ALA A 7 -11.75 33.64 -16.16
CA ALA A 7 -11.40 33.85 -14.74
C ALA A 7 -12.60 33.57 -13.82
N GLU A 8 -13.79 34.05 -14.19
CA GLU A 8 -15.05 33.80 -13.45
C GLU A 8 -15.44 32.32 -13.45
N ASP A 9 -15.29 31.64 -14.59
CA ASP A 9 -15.49 30.18 -14.70
C ASP A 9 -14.51 29.39 -13.82
N SER A 10 -13.28 29.88 -13.66
CA SER A 10 -12.25 29.23 -12.86
C SER A 10 -12.49 29.45 -11.36
N PHE A 11 -12.84 30.67 -10.97
CA PHE A 11 -13.24 31.00 -9.59
C PHE A 11 -14.44 30.16 -9.14
N SER A 12 -15.48 30.08 -9.98
CA SER A 12 -16.69 29.32 -9.68
C SER A 12 -16.41 27.83 -9.48
N ARG A 13 -15.51 27.26 -10.30
CA ARG A 13 -15.06 25.86 -10.16
C ARG A 13 -14.29 25.63 -8.86
N LEU A 14 -13.35 26.51 -8.51
CA LEU A 14 -12.58 26.41 -7.27
C LEU A 14 -13.47 26.54 -6.04
N LEU A 15 -14.38 27.52 -6.02
CA LEU A 15 -15.30 27.73 -4.91
C LEU A 15 -16.21 26.50 -4.70
N LYS A 16 -16.68 25.89 -5.80
CA LYS A 16 -17.45 24.65 -5.75
C LYS A 16 -16.64 23.50 -5.15
N GLN A 17 -15.40 23.29 -5.62
CA GLN A 17 -14.52 22.25 -5.08
C GLN A 17 -14.25 22.45 -3.58
N GLN A 18 -14.03 23.69 -3.13
CA GLN A 18 -13.83 23.98 -1.70
C GLN A 18 -15.09 23.68 -0.87
N LYS A 19 -16.29 24.01 -1.37
CA LYS A 19 -17.55 23.68 -0.70
C LYS A 19 -17.77 22.18 -0.59
N GLU A 20 -17.44 21.43 -1.65
CA GLU A 20 -17.49 19.97 -1.65
C GLU A 20 -16.52 19.40 -0.62
N GLN A 21 -15.27 19.86 -0.58
CA GLN A 21 -14.28 19.41 0.41
C GLN A 21 -14.72 19.69 1.86
N LEU A 22 -15.32 20.86 2.13
CA LEU A 22 -15.86 21.18 3.45
C LEU A 22 -17.06 20.29 3.82
N ALA A 23 -17.97 20.07 2.87
CA ALA A 23 -19.17 19.25 3.10
C ALA A 23 -18.85 17.76 3.28
N LEU A 24 -17.79 17.28 2.63
CA LEU A 24 -17.35 15.88 2.66
C LEU A 24 -16.16 15.66 3.59
N ALA A 25 -15.84 16.62 4.47
CA ALA A 25 -14.78 16.45 5.45
C ALA A 25 -15.03 15.19 6.30
N GLY A 26 -14.06 14.26 6.28
CA GLY A 26 -14.19 12.95 6.93
C GLY A 26 -15.02 11.91 6.17
N GLN A 27 -15.59 12.25 5.01
CA GLN A 27 -16.38 11.38 4.15
C GLN A 27 -15.78 11.29 2.74
N ASN A 28 -14.63 10.63 2.63
CA ASN A 28 -13.88 10.50 1.37
C ASN A 28 -14.35 9.32 0.49
N THR A 29 -15.62 8.93 0.57
CA THR A 29 -16.18 7.82 -0.20
C THR A 29 -16.75 8.30 -1.54
N GLU A 30 -16.66 7.47 -2.57
CA GLU A 30 -17.26 7.79 -3.87
C GLU A 30 -18.78 7.94 -3.74
N LEU A 31 -19.39 7.13 -2.87
CA LEU A 31 -20.82 7.23 -2.58
C LEU A 31 -21.20 8.58 -1.94
N ALA A 32 -20.38 9.12 -1.03
CA ALA A 32 -20.63 10.42 -0.40
C ALA A 32 -20.53 11.56 -1.42
N LYS A 33 -19.49 11.54 -2.26
CA LYS A 33 -19.32 12.51 -3.36
C LYS A 33 -20.51 12.51 -4.31
N LEU A 34 -20.93 11.31 -4.74
CA LEU A 34 -22.02 11.19 -5.70
C LEU A 34 -23.38 11.62 -5.11
N LYS A 35 -23.63 11.33 -3.83
CA LYS A 35 -24.79 11.85 -3.10
C LYS A 35 -24.77 13.38 -3.01
N TYR A 36 -23.61 13.96 -2.73
CA TYR A 36 -23.44 15.41 -2.68
C TYR A 36 -23.74 16.05 -4.05
N GLN A 37 -23.13 15.55 -5.12
CA GLN A 37 -23.36 16.04 -6.49
C GLN A 37 -24.84 15.91 -6.90
N THR A 38 -25.49 14.82 -6.50
CA THR A 38 -26.94 14.63 -6.71
C THR A 38 -27.76 15.70 -6.00
N ALA A 39 -27.45 15.99 -4.73
CA ALA A 39 -28.13 17.01 -3.93
C ALA A 39 -27.88 18.45 -4.44
N GLN A 40 -26.70 18.71 -5.02
CA GLN A 40 -26.40 19.98 -5.69
C GLN A 40 -27.09 20.12 -7.08
N GLY A 41 -27.84 19.10 -7.52
CA GLY A 41 -28.56 19.13 -8.80
C GLY A 41 -27.65 18.97 -10.02
N GLU A 42 -26.41 18.51 -9.84
CA GLU A 42 -25.43 18.36 -10.92
C GLU A 42 -25.79 17.24 -11.89
N LEU A 43 -26.49 16.22 -11.37
CA LEU A 43 -26.94 15.05 -12.12
C LEU A 43 -28.41 15.18 -12.56
N LYS A 44 -28.97 16.39 -12.59
CA LYS A 44 -30.39 16.61 -12.91
C LYS A 44 -30.81 16.16 -14.31
N THR A 45 -29.86 16.05 -15.24
CA THR A 45 -30.08 15.57 -16.61
C THR A 45 -30.15 14.05 -16.71
N LEU A 46 -29.71 13.34 -15.68
CA LEU A 46 -29.77 11.88 -15.62
C LEU A 46 -31.16 11.40 -15.19
N THR A 47 -31.57 10.26 -15.74
CA THR A 47 -32.75 9.53 -15.28
C THR A 47 -32.54 8.97 -13.88
N GLU A 48 -33.61 8.65 -13.17
CA GLU A 48 -33.49 8.02 -11.84
C GLU A 48 -32.79 6.67 -11.89
N MET A 49 -32.99 5.87 -12.95
CA MET A 49 -32.26 4.62 -13.12
C MET A 49 -30.75 4.84 -13.26
N GLN A 50 -30.33 5.84 -14.05
CA GLN A 50 -28.90 6.17 -14.20
C GLN A 50 -28.29 6.67 -12.88
N LYS A 51 -29.01 7.48 -12.10
CA LYS A 51 -28.54 7.91 -10.77
C LYS A 51 -28.39 6.72 -9.81
N GLN A 52 -29.37 5.81 -9.81
CA GLN A 52 -29.30 4.59 -8.99
C GLN A 52 -28.13 3.69 -9.39
N GLU A 53 -27.86 3.53 -10.69
CA GLU A 53 -26.72 2.77 -11.18
C GLU A 53 -25.39 3.39 -10.75
N LEU A 54 -25.25 4.71 -10.88
CA LEU A 54 -24.05 5.42 -10.39
C LEU A 54 -23.86 5.25 -8.87
N LEU A 55 -24.93 5.35 -8.08
CA LEU A 55 -24.88 5.15 -6.62
C LEU A 55 -24.47 3.72 -6.26
N ARG A 56 -24.98 2.72 -6.99
CA ARG A 56 -24.58 1.32 -6.82
C ARG A 56 -23.11 1.12 -7.16
N ASN A 57 -22.64 1.67 -8.28
CA ASN A 57 -21.24 1.56 -8.70
C ASN A 57 -20.31 2.25 -7.70
N ALA A 58 -20.67 3.44 -7.20
CA ALA A 58 -19.92 4.14 -6.17
C ALA A 58 -19.78 3.30 -4.88
N ALA A 59 -20.86 2.68 -4.43
CA ALA A 59 -20.82 1.77 -3.27
C ALA A 59 -19.94 0.54 -3.49
N LEU A 60 -19.93 -0.03 -4.71
CA LEU A 60 -19.06 -1.15 -5.07
C LEU A 60 -17.58 -0.74 -5.09
N ILE A 61 -17.27 0.44 -5.63
CA ILE A 61 -15.90 0.99 -5.61
C ILE A 61 -15.43 1.20 -4.17
N ASP A 62 -16.28 1.78 -3.31
CA ASP A 62 -15.95 1.95 -1.89
C ASP A 62 -15.70 0.62 -1.19
N GLN A 63 -16.53 -0.40 -1.47
CA GLN A 63 -16.33 -1.75 -0.94
C GLN A 63 -15.02 -2.38 -1.41
N GLN A 64 -14.68 -2.22 -2.69
CA GLN A 64 -13.42 -2.73 -3.23
C GLN A 64 -12.21 -2.05 -2.58
N LYS A 65 -12.25 -0.72 -2.40
CA LYS A 65 -11.19 0.03 -1.69
C LYS A 65 -11.00 -0.48 -0.25
N ILE A 66 -12.09 -0.73 0.48
CA ILE A 66 -12.01 -1.28 1.84
C ILE A 66 -11.39 -2.68 1.84
N ARG A 67 -11.78 -3.56 0.91
CA ARG A 67 -11.19 -4.90 0.80
C ARG A 67 -9.70 -4.84 0.52
N GLU A 68 -9.26 -3.92 -0.32
CA GLU A 68 -7.83 -3.75 -0.63
C GLU A 68 -7.04 -3.25 0.58
N GLN A 69 -7.57 -2.25 1.28
CA GLN A 69 -6.97 -1.75 2.53
C GLN A 69 -6.86 -2.84 3.60
N LEU A 70 -7.89 -3.69 3.72
CA LEU A 70 -7.88 -4.82 4.63
C LEU A 70 -6.84 -5.88 4.23
N ARG A 71 -6.74 -6.21 2.94
CA ARG A 71 -5.74 -7.16 2.43
C ARG A 71 -4.32 -6.65 2.69
N SER A 72 -4.03 -5.40 2.33
CA SER A 72 -2.73 -4.76 2.59
C SER A 72 -2.39 -4.77 4.08
N ARG A 73 -3.35 -4.41 4.95
CA ARG A 73 -3.15 -4.47 6.41
C ARG A 73 -2.89 -5.89 6.90
N GLU A 74 -3.64 -6.89 6.41
CA GLU A 74 -3.45 -8.28 6.78
C GLU A 74 -2.05 -8.78 6.39
N GLU A 75 -1.57 -8.40 5.21
CA GLU A 75 -0.23 -8.72 4.74
C GLU A 75 0.86 -8.08 5.60
N THR A 76 0.71 -6.81 5.98
CA THR A 76 1.60 -6.16 6.95
C THR A 76 1.64 -6.95 8.27
N LEU A 77 0.47 -7.29 8.83
CA LEU A 77 0.39 -8.04 10.08
C LEU A 77 0.98 -9.45 10.00
N LYS A 78 0.86 -10.13 8.85
CA LYS A 78 1.50 -11.42 8.62
C LYS A 78 3.02 -11.28 8.60
N ASN A 79 3.53 -10.26 7.89
CA ASN A 79 4.96 -10.00 7.79
C ASN A 79 5.57 -9.65 9.15
N ASP A 80 4.89 -8.81 9.94
CA ASP A 80 5.32 -8.44 11.30
C ASP A 80 5.41 -9.69 12.20
N ASN A 81 4.41 -10.58 12.13
CA ASN A 81 4.44 -11.83 12.89
C ASN A 81 5.55 -12.78 12.44
N VAL A 82 5.82 -12.87 11.14
CA VAL A 82 6.93 -13.67 10.60
C VAL A 82 8.27 -13.14 11.10
N ALA A 83 8.47 -11.82 11.07
CA ALA A 83 9.67 -11.18 11.60
C ALA A 83 9.83 -11.43 13.11
N ALA A 84 8.76 -11.26 13.89
CA ALA A 84 8.78 -11.52 15.33
C ALA A 84 9.15 -12.98 15.67
N ARG A 85 8.57 -13.96 14.95
CA ARG A 85 8.91 -15.38 15.14
C ARG A 85 10.37 -15.66 14.82
N ALA A 86 10.88 -15.10 13.73
CA ALA A 86 12.25 -15.33 13.34
C ALA A 86 13.25 -14.65 14.28
N SER A 87 12.89 -13.49 14.85
CA SER A 87 13.65 -12.86 15.95
C SER A 87 13.71 -13.77 17.18
N ASN A 88 12.56 -14.31 17.61
CA ASN A 88 12.50 -15.23 18.76
C ASN A 88 13.34 -16.50 18.53
N GLU A 89 13.31 -17.05 17.31
CA GLU A 89 14.11 -18.23 16.94
C GLU A 89 15.61 -17.91 16.96
N ALA A 90 16.03 -16.76 16.44
CA ALA A 90 17.42 -16.32 16.49
C ALA A 90 17.92 -16.12 17.92
N GLU A 91 17.09 -15.55 18.81
CA GLU A 91 17.41 -15.42 20.23
C GLU A 91 17.57 -16.79 20.91
N LEU A 92 16.69 -17.74 20.60
CA LEU A 92 16.75 -19.10 21.14
C LEU A 92 18.02 -19.84 20.66
N LEU A 93 18.38 -19.73 19.37
CA LEU A 93 19.58 -20.35 18.81
C LEU A 93 20.88 -19.75 19.36
N GLY A 94 20.85 -18.45 19.70
CA GLY A 94 21.97 -17.73 20.33
C GLY A 94 22.07 -17.83 21.84
N TYR A 95 21.14 -18.56 22.47
CA TYR A 95 21.20 -18.80 23.89
C TYR A 95 22.49 -19.55 24.24
N GLY A 96 23.27 -18.99 25.17
CA GLY A 96 24.57 -19.54 25.56
C GLY A 96 25.76 -19.28 24.61
N GLN A 97 25.58 -18.62 23.45
CA GLN A 97 26.66 -18.39 22.47
C GLN A 97 27.45 -17.07 22.65
N GLY A 98 27.19 -16.30 23.71
CA GLY A 98 27.79 -14.99 23.95
C GLY A 98 27.15 -13.84 23.17
N GLU A 99 27.36 -12.58 23.62
CA GLU A 99 26.69 -11.39 23.05
C GLU A 99 27.00 -11.16 21.57
N ARG A 100 28.26 -11.34 21.17
CA ARG A 100 28.71 -11.11 19.79
C ARG A 100 28.05 -12.06 18.79
N ALA A 101 27.89 -13.34 19.14
CA ALA A 101 27.22 -14.31 18.28
C ALA A 101 25.71 -14.01 18.16
N ARG A 102 25.08 -13.57 19.26
CA ARG A 102 23.67 -13.12 19.25
C ARG A 102 23.47 -11.90 18.37
N GLU A 103 24.36 -10.91 18.45
CA GLU A 103 24.30 -9.71 17.62
C GLU A 103 24.38 -10.05 16.13
N ARG A 104 25.35 -10.89 15.72
CA ARG A 104 25.47 -11.37 14.33
C ARG A 104 24.21 -12.10 13.86
N MET A 105 23.61 -12.93 14.71
CA MET A 105 22.35 -13.60 14.37
C MET A 105 21.19 -12.62 14.17
N ARG A 106 21.07 -11.59 15.03
CA ARG A 106 20.05 -10.55 14.86
C ARG A 106 20.24 -9.78 13.54
N GLU A 107 21.47 -9.42 13.19
CA GLU A 107 21.77 -8.71 11.95
C GLU A 107 21.46 -9.55 10.70
N LEU A 108 21.85 -10.83 10.68
CA LEU A 108 21.50 -11.75 9.58
C LEU A 108 19.99 -11.93 9.45
N GLN A 109 19.29 -11.96 10.59
CA GLN A 109 17.84 -12.09 10.61
C GLN A 109 17.16 -10.83 10.04
N GLN A 110 17.63 -9.63 10.43
CA GLN A 110 17.14 -8.37 9.88
C GLN A 110 17.33 -8.28 8.36
N ILE A 111 18.49 -8.74 7.84
CA ILE A 111 18.70 -8.82 6.39
C ILE A 111 17.63 -9.69 5.74
N ARG A 112 17.41 -10.91 6.24
CA ARG A 112 16.40 -11.83 5.69
C ARG A 112 14.99 -11.25 5.75
N ASP A 113 14.63 -10.61 6.85
CA ASP A 113 13.30 -10.02 7.03
C ASP A 113 13.06 -8.85 6.06
N SER A 114 14.07 -8.02 5.81
CA SER A 114 13.96 -6.93 4.82
C SER A 114 13.65 -7.43 3.40
N PHE A 115 14.21 -8.58 2.99
CA PHE A 115 13.93 -9.17 1.68
C PHE A 115 12.58 -9.89 1.64
N ARG A 116 12.17 -10.54 2.74
CA ARG A 116 10.81 -11.10 2.85
C ARG A 116 9.74 -10.03 2.71
N GLN A 117 9.94 -8.85 3.31
CA GLN A 117 9.02 -7.73 3.17
C GLN A 117 8.92 -7.23 1.72
N LYS A 118 10.04 -7.11 1.01
CA LYS A 118 10.05 -6.75 -0.43
C LYS A 118 9.31 -7.79 -1.27
N ASP A 119 9.46 -9.07 -0.95
CA ASP A 119 8.78 -10.16 -1.65
C ASP A 119 7.27 -10.17 -1.43
N ALA A 120 6.83 -9.85 -0.21
CA ALA A 120 5.41 -9.69 0.09
C ALA A 120 4.82 -8.47 -0.63
N ASP A 121 5.50 -7.33 -0.64
CA ASP A 121 5.04 -6.14 -1.38
C ASP A 121 4.88 -6.44 -2.89
N LEU A 122 5.84 -7.14 -3.50
CA LEU A 122 5.71 -7.64 -4.88
C LEU A 122 4.50 -8.57 -5.05
N GLN A 123 4.23 -9.44 -4.08
CA GLN A 123 3.09 -10.34 -4.14
C GLN A 123 1.76 -9.58 -4.06
N SER A 124 1.68 -8.55 -3.22
CA SER A 124 0.54 -7.65 -3.11
C SER A 124 0.26 -6.97 -4.45
N GLN A 125 1.28 -6.31 -5.02
CA GLN A 125 1.18 -5.59 -6.30
C GLN A 125 0.78 -6.52 -7.45
N TYR A 126 1.24 -7.77 -7.44
CA TYR A 126 0.82 -8.75 -8.44
C TYR A 126 -0.65 -9.13 -8.28
N GLN A 127 -1.12 -9.32 -7.04
CA GLN A 127 -2.53 -9.67 -6.76
C GLN A 127 -3.51 -8.53 -7.07
N THR A 128 -3.07 -7.27 -6.94
CA THR A 128 -3.87 -6.09 -7.32
C THR A 128 -3.85 -5.82 -8.81
N GLY A 129 -2.94 -6.45 -9.56
CA GLY A 129 -2.75 -6.23 -11.00
C GLY A 129 -1.94 -4.99 -11.32
N ASP A 130 -1.26 -4.40 -10.34
CA ASP A 130 -0.39 -3.23 -10.54
C ASP A 130 0.89 -3.59 -11.31
N ILE A 131 1.32 -4.85 -11.25
CA ILE A 131 2.48 -5.38 -11.99
C ILE A 131 2.14 -6.62 -12.82
N SER A 132 2.86 -6.81 -13.93
CA SER A 132 2.70 -7.99 -14.79
C SER A 132 3.34 -9.23 -14.16
N GLU A 133 2.90 -10.42 -14.61
CA GLU A 133 3.49 -11.70 -14.18
C GLU A 133 4.99 -11.78 -14.51
N ASP A 134 5.38 -11.33 -15.71
CA ASP A 134 6.78 -11.32 -16.13
C ASP A 134 7.64 -10.43 -15.22
N PHE A 135 7.13 -9.24 -14.88
CA PHE A 135 7.82 -8.35 -13.94
C PHE A 135 7.91 -8.99 -12.54
N TYR A 136 6.81 -9.54 -12.03
CA TYR A 136 6.79 -10.21 -10.73
C TYR A 136 7.82 -11.34 -10.63
N ARG A 137 7.90 -12.21 -11.65
CA ARG A 137 8.87 -13.32 -11.70
C ARG A 137 10.32 -12.80 -11.71
N GLN A 138 10.61 -11.79 -12.53
CA GLN A 138 11.96 -11.21 -12.61
C GLN A 138 12.36 -10.51 -11.29
N ALA A 139 11.46 -9.71 -10.72
CA ALA A 139 11.71 -8.99 -9.48
C ALA A 139 11.93 -9.95 -8.29
N ARG A 140 11.16 -11.05 -8.21
CA ARG A 140 11.37 -12.10 -7.19
C ARG A 140 12.74 -12.78 -7.34
N ALA A 141 13.17 -13.07 -8.57
CA ALA A 141 14.48 -13.65 -8.83
C ALA A 141 15.62 -12.69 -8.44
N GLN A 142 15.47 -11.41 -8.76
CA GLN A 142 16.42 -10.37 -8.35
C GLN A 142 16.51 -10.22 -6.82
N ASN A 143 15.38 -10.22 -6.10
CA ASN A 143 15.37 -10.19 -4.64
C ASN A 143 16.15 -11.37 -4.05
N ALA A 144 15.96 -12.58 -4.59
CA ALA A 144 16.70 -13.76 -4.13
C ALA A 144 18.21 -13.65 -4.38
N GLN A 145 18.60 -13.15 -5.57
CA GLN A 145 20.02 -12.93 -5.91
C GLN A 145 20.68 -11.93 -4.96
N TYR A 146 20.07 -10.75 -4.76
CA TYR A 146 20.62 -9.71 -3.90
C TYR A 146 20.59 -10.09 -2.41
N LEU A 147 19.63 -10.91 -1.97
CA LEU A 147 19.66 -11.48 -0.62
C LEU A 147 20.91 -12.37 -0.44
N SER A 148 21.19 -13.24 -1.41
CA SER A 148 22.38 -14.09 -1.36
C SER A 148 23.67 -13.29 -1.33
N GLU A 149 23.76 -12.23 -2.15
CA GLU A 149 24.92 -11.33 -2.18
C GLU A 149 25.10 -10.62 -0.83
N ARG A 150 24.03 -10.01 -0.30
CA ARG A 150 24.09 -9.30 0.98
C ARG A 150 24.49 -10.19 2.15
N LEU A 151 23.99 -11.44 2.19
CA LEU A 151 24.36 -12.41 3.21
C LEU A 151 25.83 -12.84 3.10
N LYS A 152 26.35 -12.98 1.87
CA LYS A 152 27.76 -13.28 1.63
C LYS A 152 28.66 -12.13 2.09
N ASP A 153 28.31 -10.90 1.78
CA ASP A 153 29.05 -9.71 2.22
C ASP A 153 29.04 -9.58 3.75
N GLN A 154 27.89 -9.86 4.38
CA GLN A 154 27.79 -9.84 5.84
C GLN A 154 28.68 -10.93 6.49
N ALA A 155 28.73 -12.12 5.90
CA ALA A 155 29.61 -13.19 6.37
C ALA A 155 31.10 -12.84 6.21
N ALA A 156 31.48 -12.20 5.10
CA ALA A 156 32.84 -11.72 4.87
C ALA A 156 33.24 -10.65 5.92
N PHE A 157 32.37 -9.68 6.17
CA PHE A 157 32.58 -8.67 7.22
C PHE A 157 32.81 -9.28 8.61
N TYR A 158 32.04 -10.32 8.97
CA TYR A 158 32.23 -11.01 10.24
C TYR A 158 33.56 -11.73 10.36
N ALA A 159 34.04 -12.32 9.26
CA ALA A 159 35.32 -13.02 9.21
C ALA A 159 36.52 -12.06 9.29
N GLU A 160 36.40 -10.85 8.73
CA GLU A 160 37.42 -9.81 8.84
C GLU A 160 37.43 -9.11 10.22
N SER A 161 36.31 -9.18 10.93
CA SER A 161 36.15 -8.52 12.24
C SER A 161 36.57 -9.40 13.43
N ASP A 162 36.70 -10.72 13.24
CA ASP A 162 37.15 -11.67 14.27
C ASP A 162 38.68 -11.66 14.46
#